data_AF-A0AAU7XD99-F1
#
_entry.id   AF-A0AAU7XD99-F1
#
_cell.length_a   1.000
_cell.length_b   1.000
_cell.length_c   1.000
_cell.angle_alpha   90.00
_cell.angle_beta   90.00
_cell.angle_gamma   90.00
#
_symmetry.space_group_name_H-M   'P 1'
#
loop_
_entity.id
_entity.type
_entity.pdbx_description
1 polymer ?
#
loop_
_entity_poly.entity_id
_entity_poly.type
_entity_poly.pdbx_seq_one_letter_code
_entity_poly.pdbx_strand_id
1 'polypeptide(L)'
;MLVAPQFAVDALDSSAGRFWEPGFADLFLREAADRAGQLGGPAVRKALAGAPVILVAYSGGYFPAASALALGRIDGRVAGLITLDALYGEIDVFAGFLASHRASFLVAAYGTSSISGTHELTERLNHAGIRPLGGLPRRIEPGTIALVHAGDAVHNDFVTRAFAPDPLKLILSRVTGFSRR
;
A
#
# COMPACT_ATOMS: atom_id res chain seq x y z
N MET A 1 -13.81 1.06 -5.05
CA MET A 1 -13.94 2.24 -4.17
C MET A 1 -12.55 2.73 -3.83
N LEU A 2 -12.31 4.05 -3.85
CA LEU A 2 -11.09 4.67 -3.32
C LEU A 2 -11.48 5.41 -2.05
N VAL A 3 -10.71 5.24 -0.97
CA VAL A 3 -10.86 5.98 0.27
C VAL A 3 -9.49 6.55 0.62
N ALA A 4 -9.43 7.85 0.85
CA ALA A 4 -8.23 8.53 1.29
C ALA A 4 -8.47 9.05 2.71
N PRO A 5 -7.79 8.50 3.74
CA PRO A 5 -7.84 9.09 5.07
C PRO A 5 -7.21 10.49 5.02
N GLN A 6 -7.85 11.44 5.70
CA GLN A 6 -7.27 12.77 5.91
C GLN A 6 -6.36 12.71 7.13
N PHE A 7 -5.07 12.93 6.91
CA PHE A 7 -4.08 13.12 7.98
C PHE A 7 -3.81 14.60 8.22
N ALA A 8 -3.07 14.93 9.28
CA ALA A 8 -2.70 16.30 9.59
C ALA A 8 -1.85 16.90 8.45
N VAL A 9 -2.16 18.14 8.07
CA VAL A 9 -1.35 18.93 7.13
C VAL A 9 -0.08 19.38 7.85
N ASP A 10 1.08 19.23 7.21
CA ASP A 10 2.40 19.60 7.74
C ASP A 10 2.82 18.90 9.06
N ALA A 11 2.41 17.63 9.22
CA ALA A 11 2.96 16.78 10.26
C ALA A 11 4.41 16.40 9.92
N LEU A 12 5.38 17.08 10.53
CA LEU A 12 6.82 16.82 10.36
C LEU A 12 7.23 15.37 10.67
N ASP A 13 6.43 14.66 11.45
CA ASP A 13 6.66 13.30 11.93
C ASP A 13 5.97 12.22 11.08
N SER A 14 5.31 12.60 9.97
CA SER A 14 4.48 11.66 9.19
C SER A 14 3.39 10.99 10.02
N SER A 15 2.85 11.67 11.05
CA SER A 15 1.89 11.14 12.01
C SER A 15 0.85 10.20 11.40
N ALA A 16 0.73 9.01 11.98
CA ALA A 16 -0.31 8.04 11.61
C ALA A 16 -1.73 8.50 11.98
N GLY A 17 -1.88 9.66 12.64
CA GLY A 17 -3.14 10.05 13.26
C GLY A 17 -3.64 8.91 14.14
N ARG A 18 -4.94 8.62 14.08
CA ARG A 18 -5.54 7.52 14.85
C ARG A 18 -5.14 6.11 14.37
N PHE A 19 -4.40 5.96 13.27
CA PHE A 19 -4.03 4.62 12.79
C PHE A 19 -3.01 3.92 13.71
N TRP A 20 -2.36 4.66 14.62
CA TRP A 20 -1.58 4.10 15.72
C TRP A 20 -2.43 3.47 16.85
N GLU A 21 -3.75 3.65 16.83
CA GLU A 21 -4.66 3.07 17.82
C GLU A 21 -5.00 1.63 17.39
N PRO A 22 -4.89 0.65 18.29
CA PRO A 22 -5.26 -0.73 17.98
C PRO A 22 -6.68 -0.86 17.41
N GLY A 23 -6.78 -1.44 16.22
CA GLY A 23 -8.04 -1.71 15.51
C GLY A 23 -8.66 -0.51 14.77
N PHE A 24 -8.02 0.67 14.78
CA PHE A 24 -8.63 1.86 14.18
C PHE A 24 -8.74 1.77 12.66
N ALA A 25 -7.78 1.14 11.97
CA ALA A 25 -7.88 0.97 10.51
C ALA A 25 -9.10 0.12 10.11
N ASP A 26 -9.42 -0.95 10.86
CA ASP A 26 -10.64 -1.74 10.66
C ASP A 26 -11.90 -0.88 10.91
N LEU A 27 -11.93 -0.09 12.00
CA LEU A 27 -13.03 0.85 12.26
C LEU A 27 -13.22 1.83 11.09
N PHE A 28 -12.15 2.46 10.63
CA PHE A 28 -12.17 3.38 9.49
C PHE A 28 -12.75 2.75 8.22
N LEU A 29 -12.33 1.52 7.89
CA LEU A 29 -12.86 0.79 6.73
C LEU A 29 -14.35 0.44 6.89
N ARG A 30 -14.80 0.11 8.10
CA ARG A 30 -16.23 -0.13 8.39
C ARG A 30 -17.04 1.15 8.21
N GLU A 31 -16.57 2.27 8.76
CA GLU A 31 -17.22 3.57 8.60
C GLU A 31 -17.30 4.00 7.13
N ALA A 32 -16.23 3.77 6.36
CA ALA A 32 -16.22 4.04 4.92
C ALA A 32 -17.24 3.16 4.17
N ALA A 33 -17.34 1.88 4.50
CA ALA A 33 -18.32 0.97 3.92
C ALA A 33 -19.77 1.35 4.30
N ASP A 34 -19.99 1.77 5.54
CA ASP A 34 -21.29 2.25 6.02
C ASP A 34 -21.70 3.52 5.27
N ARG A 35 -20.78 4.48 5.10
CA ARG A 35 -21.05 5.73 4.37
C ARG A 35 -21.33 5.48 2.89
N ALA A 36 -20.56 4.60 2.24
CA ALA A 36 -20.84 4.18 0.87
C ALA A 36 -22.20 3.46 0.76
N GLY A 37 -22.54 2.67 1.77
CA GLY A 37 -23.85 2.02 1.92
C GLY A 37 -25.03 2.98 2.00
N GLN A 38 -24.85 4.14 2.65
CA GLN A 38 -25.89 5.18 2.70
C GLN A 38 -26.17 5.80 1.33
N LEU A 39 -25.19 5.79 0.41
CA LEU A 39 -25.32 6.33 -0.94
C LEU A 39 -25.75 5.28 -1.97
N GLY A 40 -25.27 4.03 -1.82
CA GLY A 40 -25.47 2.94 -2.80
C GLY A 40 -26.34 1.78 -2.32
N GLY A 41 -26.86 1.85 -1.11
CA GLY A 41 -27.73 0.84 -0.50
C GLY A 41 -27.00 -0.30 0.22
N PRO A 42 -27.77 -1.19 0.89
CA PRO A 42 -27.22 -2.25 1.74
C PRO A 42 -26.31 -3.26 1.02
N ALA A 43 -26.56 -3.51 -0.27
CA ALA A 43 -25.74 -4.40 -1.09
C ALA A 43 -24.31 -3.85 -1.27
N VAL A 44 -24.16 -2.53 -1.47
CA VAL A 44 -22.86 -1.86 -1.58
C VAL A 44 -22.10 -1.95 -0.25
N ARG A 45 -22.77 -1.66 0.86
CA ARG A 45 -22.20 -1.82 2.21
C ARG A 45 -21.65 -3.24 2.42
N LYS A 46 -22.48 -4.26 2.15
CA LYS A 46 -22.11 -5.67 2.35
C LYS A 46 -20.91 -6.07 1.49
N ALA A 47 -20.88 -5.63 0.23
CA ALA A 47 -19.76 -5.91 -0.67
C ALA A 47 -18.45 -5.28 -0.16
N LEU A 48 -18.49 -4.05 0.34
CA LEU A 48 -17.31 -3.33 0.82
C LEU A 48 -16.81 -3.81 2.18
N ALA A 49 -17.71 -4.24 3.07
CA ALA A 49 -17.37 -4.73 4.40
C ALA A 49 -16.45 -5.97 4.36
N GLY A 50 -16.57 -6.81 3.32
CA GLY A 50 -15.72 -7.99 3.11
C GLY A 50 -14.70 -7.86 1.98
N ALA A 51 -14.64 -6.70 1.31
CA ALA A 51 -13.76 -6.54 0.15
C ALA A 51 -12.27 -6.64 0.53
N PRO A 52 -11.42 -7.21 -0.35
CA PRO A 52 -9.98 -7.10 -0.21
C PRO A 52 -9.52 -5.65 -0.24
N VAL A 53 -8.46 -5.35 0.51
CA VAL A 53 -7.89 -4.01 0.66
C VAL A 53 -6.54 -3.95 -0.05
N ILE A 54 -6.33 -2.90 -0.84
CA ILE A 54 -5.01 -2.54 -1.35
C ILE A 54 -4.61 -1.25 -0.62
N LEU A 55 -3.53 -1.31 0.16
CA LEU A 55 -2.98 -0.12 0.81
C LEU A 55 -2.03 0.58 -0.16
N VAL A 56 -2.21 1.88 -0.33
CA VAL A 56 -1.35 2.72 -1.17
C VAL A 56 -0.70 3.76 -0.27
N ALA A 57 0.63 3.76 -0.22
CA ALA A 57 1.43 4.70 0.54
C ALA A 57 2.27 5.56 -0.40
N TYR A 58 2.27 6.86 -0.18
CA TYR A 58 3.13 7.81 -0.89
C TYR A 58 3.85 8.68 0.15
N SER A 59 5.16 8.87 -0.01
CA SER A 59 5.96 9.70 0.90
C SER A 59 5.76 9.29 2.38
N GLY A 60 5.44 10.24 3.26
CA GLY A 60 5.13 10.01 4.68
C GLY A 60 3.97 9.03 4.95
N GLY A 61 3.17 8.66 3.93
CA GLY A 61 2.10 7.68 4.06
C GLY A 61 2.57 6.27 4.47
N TYR A 62 3.87 6.00 4.49
CA TYR A 62 4.44 4.75 4.98
C TYR A 62 4.10 4.49 6.45
N PHE A 63 4.11 5.53 7.30
CA PHE A 63 3.91 5.34 8.73
C PHE A 63 2.47 4.99 9.09
N PRO A 64 1.43 5.66 8.55
CA PRO A 64 0.06 5.18 8.66
C PRO A 64 -0.16 3.80 8.03
N ALA A 65 0.49 3.48 6.90
CA ALA A 65 0.38 2.16 6.28
C ALA A 65 0.97 1.06 7.18
N ALA A 66 2.17 1.28 7.73
CA ALA A 66 2.79 0.37 8.69
C ALA A 66 1.93 0.21 9.95
N SER A 67 1.39 1.31 10.48
CA SER A 67 0.48 1.28 11.64
C SER A 67 -0.79 0.49 11.35
N ALA A 68 -1.37 0.63 10.16
CA ALA A 68 -2.53 -0.16 9.73
C ALA A 68 -2.21 -1.66 9.63
N LEU A 69 -1.00 -2.03 9.18
CA LEU A 69 -0.56 -3.42 9.14
C LEU A 69 -0.31 -4.00 10.54
N ALA A 70 0.39 -3.25 11.40
CA ALA A 70 0.81 -3.72 12.72
C ALA A 70 -0.34 -3.72 13.75
N LEU A 71 -1.20 -2.71 13.72
CA LEU A 71 -2.19 -2.43 14.75
C LEU A 71 -3.63 -2.45 14.23
N GLY A 72 -3.82 -2.32 12.91
CA GLY A 72 -5.13 -2.05 12.32
C GLY A 72 -6.12 -3.21 12.31
N ARG A 73 -5.68 -4.45 12.58
CA ARG A 73 -6.50 -5.68 12.52
C ARG A 73 -7.16 -5.92 11.15
N ILE A 74 -6.48 -5.50 10.09
CA ILE A 74 -6.93 -5.63 8.69
C ILE A 74 -6.04 -6.54 7.86
N ASP A 75 -4.96 -7.07 8.43
CA ASP A 75 -3.95 -7.91 7.80
C ASP A 75 -4.54 -9.05 6.95
N GLY A 76 -5.53 -9.77 7.48
CA GLY A 76 -6.25 -10.83 6.75
C GLY A 76 -7.08 -10.35 5.55
N ARG A 77 -7.29 -9.04 5.39
CA ARG A 77 -7.98 -8.42 4.24
C ARG A 77 -7.04 -7.73 3.26
N VAL A 78 -5.77 -7.50 3.62
CA VAL A 78 -4.83 -6.78 2.76
C VAL A 78 -4.35 -7.69 1.63
N ALA A 79 -4.91 -7.51 0.44
CA ALA A 79 -4.52 -8.23 -0.76
C ALA A 79 -3.23 -7.69 -1.38
N GLY A 80 -2.87 -6.44 -1.11
CA GLY A 80 -1.58 -5.93 -1.56
C GLY A 80 -1.22 -4.54 -1.06
N LEU A 81 0.04 -4.23 -1.29
CA LEU A 81 0.69 -2.98 -0.94
C LEU A 81 1.22 -2.31 -2.21
N ILE A 82 1.02 -1.00 -2.31
CA ILE A 82 1.65 -0.16 -3.33
C ILE A 82 2.36 0.96 -2.60
N THR A 83 3.68 1.05 -2.72
CA THR A 83 4.45 2.16 -2.18
C THR A 83 5.00 3.00 -3.32
N LEU A 84 4.79 4.31 -3.25
CA LEU A 84 5.30 5.30 -4.20
C LEU A 84 6.26 6.19 -3.43
N ASP A 85 7.55 5.92 -3.54
CA ASP A 85 8.62 6.64 -2.85
C ASP A 85 8.32 6.86 -1.36
N ALA A 86 8.10 5.76 -0.64
CA ALA A 86 7.57 5.79 0.73
C ALA A 86 8.38 4.92 1.71
N LEU A 87 9.24 4.01 1.27
CA LEU A 87 9.94 3.08 2.16
C LEU A 87 11.09 3.78 2.90
N TYR A 88 10.74 4.58 3.91
CA TYR A 88 11.69 5.35 4.73
C TYR A 88 11.95 4.73 6.11
N GLY A 89 11.00 3.93 6.61
CA GLY A 89 11.06 3.32 7.94
C GLY A 89 10.01 2.22 8.10
N GLU A 90 9.93 1.64 9.29
CA GLU A 90 9.05 0.49 9.62
C GLU A 90 9.25 -0.72 8.67
N ILE A 91 10.46 -0.88 8.13
CA ILE A 91 10.76 -1.92 7.14
C ILE A 91 10.51 -3.32 7.70
N ASP A 92 10.73 -3.51 8.99
CA ASP A 92 10.39 -4.74 9.70
C ASP A 92 8.89 -5.09 9.66
N VAL A 93 8.02 -4.08 9.76
CA VAL A 93 6.56 -4.28 9.68
C VAL A 93 6.18 -4.72 8.27
N PHE A 94 6.70 -4.05 7.24
CA PHE A 94 6.41 -4.41 5.85
C PHE A 94 6.96 -5.80 5.49
N ALA A 95 8.22 -6.07 5.84
CA ALA A 95 8.85 -7.36 5.61
C ALA A 95 8.11 -8.47 6.37
N GLY A 96 7.79 -8.26 7.65
CA GLY A 96 7.06 -9.20 8.50
C GLY A 96 5.64 -9.49 8.00
N PHE A 97 4.94 -8.47 7.50
CA PHE A 97 3.62 -8.64 6.89
C PHE A 97 3.70 -9.53 5.65
N LEU A 98 4.58 -9.21 4.69
CA LEU A 98 4.80 -10.02 3.48
C LEU A 98 5.35 -11.42 3.82
N ALA A 99 6.11 -11.50 4.92
CA ALA A 99 6.61 -12.74 5.50
C ALA A 99 5.48 -13.63 6.05
N SER A 100 4.38 -13.05 6.52
CA SER A 100 3.25 -13.79 7.09
C SER A 100 2.10 -14.00 6.08
N HIS A 101 1.99 -13.12 5.09
CA HIS A 101 0.90 -13.07 4.12
C HIS A 101 1.44 -13.27 2.69
N ARG A 102 1.94 -14.49 2.40
CA ARG A 102 2.57 -14.83 1.11
C ARG A 102 1.69 -14.62 -0.13
N ALA A 103 0.37 -14.55 0.03
CA ALA A 103 -0.56 -14.27 -1.05
C ALA A 103 -0.72 -12.76 -1.34
N SER A 104 -0.31 -11.88 -0.43
CA SER A 104 -0.36 -10.44 -0.64
C SER A 104 0.74 -10.00 -1.60
N PHE A 105 0.42 -9.11 -2.52
CA PHE A 105 1.41 -8.55 -3.44
C PHE A 105 2.05 -7.27 -2.88
N LEU A 106 3.23 -6.92 -3.39
CA LEU A 106 3.85 -5.61 -3.23
C LEU A 106 4.28 -5.07 -4.59
N VAL A 107 3.99 -3.79 -4.85
CA VAL A 107 4.69 -2.99 -5.84
C VAL A 107 5.31 -1.79 -5.14
N ALA A 108 6.65 -1.77 -5.05
CA ALA A 108 7.38 -0.65 -4.49
C ALA A 108 8.07 0.13 -5.61
N ALA A 109 7.52 1.28 -5.97
CA ALA A 109 8.22 2.25 -6.79
C ALA A 109 9.07 3.15 -5.89
N TYR A 110 10.35 3.33 -6.22
CA TYR A 110 11.30 4.02 -5.35
C TYR A 110 12.26 4.88 -6.16
N GLY A 111 12.64 6.02 -5.58
CA GLY A 111 13.68 6.92 -6.08
C GLY A 111 14.81 7.04 -5.04
N THR A 112 15.61 8.09 -5.18
CA THR A 112 16.79 8.34 -4.32
C THR A 112 16.44 8.43 -2.83
N SER A 113 15.26 8.95 -2.48
CA SER A 113 14.86 9.17 -1.08
C SER A 113 14.54 7.86 -0.34
N SER A 114 13.99 6.86 -1.04
CA SER A 114 13.53 5.59 -0.46
C SER A 114 14.37 4.38 -0.86
N ILE A 115 15.50 4.60 -1.55
CA ILE A 115 16.40 3.53 -2.01
C ILE A 115 16.95 2.70 -0.85
N SER A 116 17.37 3.33 0.25
CA SER A 116 17.93 2.64 1.41
C SER A 116 16.91 1.69 2.05
N GLY A 117 15.68 2.15 2.30
CA GLY A 117 14.64 1.28 2.87
C GLY A 117 14.16 0.21 1.88
N THR A 118 14.23 0.47 0.57
CA THR A 118 13.96 -0.56 -0.45
C THR A 118 15.03 -1.66 -0.46
N HIS A 119 16.30 -1.30 -0.30
CA HIS A 119 17.38 -2.28 -0.16
C HIS A 119 17.23 -3.09 1.12
N GLU A 120 16.93 -2.43 2.26
CA GLU A 120 16.69 -3.12 3.51
C GLU A 120 15.51 -4.11 3.42
N LEU A 121 14.40 -3.69 2.80
CA LEU A 121 13.26 -4.57 2.55
C LEU A 121 13.68 -5.79 1.70
N THR A 122 14.48 -5.57 0.66
CA THR A 122 14.97 -6.64 -0.22
C THR A 122 15.79 -7.67 0.54
N GLU A 123 16.74 -7.23 1.38
CA GLU A 123 17.54 -8.12 2.22
C GLU A 123 16.68 -8.96 3.17
N ARG A 124 15.71 -8.33 3.85
CA ARG A 124 14.81 -9.03 4.77
C ARG A 124 13.92 -10.04 4.05
N LEU A 125 13.39 -9.67 2.87
CA LEU A 125 12.59 -10.59 2.05
C LEU A 125 13.44 -11.77 1.55
N ASN A 126 14.68 -11.52 1.13
CA ASN A 126 15.61 -12.58 0.71
C ASN A 126 15.89 -13.56 1.86
N HIS A 127 16.11 -13.06 3.08
CA HIS A 127 16.25 -13.90 4.29
C HIS A 127 15.00 -14.72 4.58
N ALA A 128 13.81 -14.19 4.28
CA ALA A 128 12.54 -14.91 4.39
C ALA A 128 12.24 -15.87 3.20
N GLY A 129 13.20 -16.05 2.29
CA GLY A 129 13.08 -16.90 1.11
C GLY A 129 12.21 -16.31 -0.01
N ILE A 130 11.92 -15.01 0.03
CA ILE A 130 11.14 -14.31 -0.98
C ILE A 130 12.07 -13.47 -1.85
N ARG A 131 12.02 -13.66 -3.17
CA ARG A 131 12.87 -12.93 -4.11
C ARG A 131 12.05 -11.90 -4.87
N PRO A 132 12.25 -10.59 -4.62
CA PRO A 132 11.57 -9.55 -5.37
C PRO A 132 11.97 -9.53 -6.85
N LEU A 133 11.03 -9.17 -7.71
CA LEU A 133 11.25 -8.92 -9.13
C LEU A 133 11.76 -7.49 -9.33
N GLY A 134 12.74 -7.32 -10.23
CA GLY A 134 13.13 -6.01 -10.74
C GLY A 134 12.18 -5.54 -11.84
N GLY A 135 11.57 -4.37 -11.65
CA GLY A 135 10.66 -3.74 -12.59
C GLY A 135 9.18 -4.14 -12.44
N LEU A 136 8.29 -3.42 -13.12
CA LEU A 136 6.86 -3.66 -13.04
C LEU A 136 6.45 -4.82 -13.98
N PRO A 137 5.97 -5.97 -13.47
CA PRO A 137 5.57 -7.09 -14.32
C PRO A 137 4.33 -6.74 -15.15
N ARG A 138 4.09 -7.50 -16.23
CA ARG A 138 2.90 -7.32 -17.10
C ARG A 138 1.58 -7.54 -16.37
N ARG A 139 1.59 -8.42 -15.38
CA ARG A 139 0.45 -8.75 -14.53
C ARG A 139 0.94 -8.92 -13.09
N ILE A 140 0.12 -8.49 -12.14
CA ILE A 140 0.37 -8.59 -10.70
C ILE A 140 -0.63 -9.63 -10.18
N GLU A 141 -0.11 -10.81 -9.89
CA GLU A 141 -0.83 -11.93 -9.29
C GLU A 141 -0.61 -11.95 -7.76
N PRO A 142 -1.43 -12.69 -6.99
CA PRO A 142 -1.17 -12.93 -5.57
C PRO A 142 0.28 -13.38 -5.32
N GLY A 143 0.93 -12.77 -4.33
CA GLY A 143 2.34 -13.03 -3.97
C GLY A 143 3.39 -12.36 -4.85
N THR A 144 2.98 -11.58 -5.86
CA THR A 144 3.93 -10.80 -6.67
C THR A 144 4.62 -9.75 -5.80
N ILE A 145 5.95 -9.75 -5.76
CA ILE A 145 6.73 -8.66 -5.17
C ILE A 145 7.56 -8.03 -6.28
N ALA A 146 7.34 -6.74 -6.56
CA ALA A 146 8.00 -6.01 -7.63
C ALA A 146 8.61 -4.70 -7.10
N LEU A 147 9.87 -4.46 -7.43
CA LEU A 147 10.63 -3.26 -7.09
C LEU A 147 10.89 -2.46 -8.36
N VAL A 148 10.37 -1.24 -8.43
CA VAL A 148 10.40 -0.40 -9.63
C VAL A 148 11.26 0.84 -9.37
N HIS A 149 12.50 0.81 -9.83
CA HIS A 149 13.39 1.96 -9.75
C HIS A 149 12.88 3.07 -10.69
N ALA A 150 12.58 4.25 -10.15
CA ALA A 150 11.99 5.35 -10.92
C ALA A 150 13.02 6.29 -11.58
N GLY A 151 14.31 6.01 -11.42
CA GLY A 151 15.38 6.86 -11.96
C GLY A 151 15.43 8.20 -11.23
N ASP A 152 15.61 9.28 -11.99
CA ASP A 152 15.71 10.66 -11.48
C ASP A 152 14.34 11.32 -11.21
N ALA A 153 13.29 10.52 -11.02
CA ALA A 153 11.95 11.03 -10.75
C ALA A 153 11.95 11.93 -9.51
N VAL A 154 11.32 13.09 -9.62
CA VAL A 154 11.16 14.03 -8.51
C VAL A 154 10.17 13.45 -7.52
N HIS A 155 10.54 13.46 -6.24
CA HIS A 155 9.71 12.93 -5.14
C HIS A 155 8.25 13.39 -5.24
N ASN A 156 8.02 14.70 -5.40
CA ASN A 156 6.70 15.32 -5.45
C ASN A 156 5.84 14.89 -6.65
N ASP A 157 6.45 14.33 -7.69
CA ASP A 157 5.76 13.89 -8.90
C ASP A 157 5.49 12.39 -8.88
N PHE A 158 5.82 11.65 -7.80
CA PHE A 158 5.75 10.18 -7.84
C PHE A 158 4.36 9.60 -8.07
N VAL A 159 3.31 10.37 -7.77
CA VAL A 159 1.92 9.94 -7.99
C VAL A 159 1.44 10.28 -9.41
N THR A 160 2.07 11.25 -10.08
CA THR A 160 1.65 11.77 -11.39
C THR A 160 2.58 11.33 -12.51
N ARG A 161 3.91 11.39 -12.30
CA ARG A 161 4.97 11.13 -13.28
C ARG A 161 6.25 10.62 -12.58
N ALA A 162 6.26 9.33 -12.26
CA ALA A 162 7.47 8.62 -11.79
C ALA A 162 8.14 7.87 -12.97
N PHE A 163 8.22 6.54 -12.86
CA PHE A 163 8.63 5.63 -13.94
C PHE A 163 7.64 5.56 -15.13
N ALA A 164 6.45 6.16 -14.99
CA ALA A 164 5.42 6.25 -16.01
C ALA A 164 4.45 7.42 -15.69
N PRO A 165 3.68 7.92 -16.65
CA PRO A 165 2.50 8.75 -16.37
C PRO A 165 1.44 7.97 -15.59
N ASP A 166 0.79 8.61 -14.62
CA ASP A 166 -0.22 8.03 -13.73
C ASP A 166 0.18 6.63 -13.17
N PRO A 167 1.33 6.53 -12.47
CA PRO A 167 1.91 5.24 -12.07
C PRO A 167 0.94 4.39 -11.26
N LEU A 168 0.13 4.98 -10.37
CA LEU A 168 -0.88 4.24 -9.62
C LEU A 168 -1.94 3.61 -10.54
N LYS A 169 -2.43 4.36 -11.54
CA LYS A 169 -3.40 3.85 -12.53
C LYS A 169 -2.80 2.73 -13.39
N LEU A 170 -1.50 2.84 -13.70
CA LEU A 170 -0.78 1.80 -14.42
C LEU A 170 -0.66 0.53 -13.57
N ILE A 171 -0.21 0.64 -12.32
CA ILE A 171 -0.07 -0.49 -11.40
C ILE A 171 -1.42 -1.19 -11.20
N LEU A 172 -2.46 -0.44 -10.82
CA LEU A 172 -3.79 -0.99 -10.58
C LEU A 172 -4.37 -1.69 -11.82
N SER A 173 -4.07 -1.21 -13.03
CA SER A 173 -4.51 -1.87 -14.26
C SER A 173 -3.86 -3.22 -14.54
N ARG A 174 -2.77 -3.55 -13.83
CA ARG A 174 -2.07 -4.83 -13.94
C ARG A 174 -2.44 -5.79 -12.81
N VAL A 175 -3.17 -5.35 -11.79
CA VAL A 175 -3.63 -6.20 -10.68
C VAL A 175 -4.75 -7.11 -11.16
N THR A 176 -4.56 -8.43 -11.05
CA THR A 176 -5.59 -9.40 -11.42
C THR A 176 -6.86 -9.18 -10.59
N GLY A 177 -8.02 -9.15 -11.25
CA GLY A 177 -9.32 -8.91 -10.61
C GLY A 177 -9.66 -7.44 -10.38
N PHE A 178 -8.70 -6.51 -10.57
CA PHE A 178 -8.97 -5.07 -10.55
C PHE A 178 -9.34 -4.61 -11.97
N SER A 179 -10.59 -4.85 -12.39
CA SER A 179 -11.03 -4.49 -13.75
C SER A 179 -11.20 -2.98 -13.90
N ARG A 180 -10.61 -2.40 -14.95
CA ARG A 180 -11.08 -1.12 -15.51
C ARG A 180 -12.50 -1.37 -16.03
N ARG A 181 -13.51 -0.79 -15.40
CA ARG A 181 -14.75 -0.46 -16.08
C ARG A 181 -14.69 1.00 -16.46
#